data_AF-A0A955NL16-F1
#
_entry.id   AF-A0A955NL16-F1
#
_cell.length_a   1.000
_cell.length_b   1.000
_cell.length_c   1.000
_cell.angle_alpha   90.00
_cell.angle_beta   90.00
_cell.angle_gamma   90.00
#
_symmetry.space_group_name_H-M   'P 1'
#
loop_
_entity.id
_entity.type
_entity.pdbx_description
1 polymer ?
#
loop_
_entity_poly.entity_id
_entity_poly.type
_entity_poly.pdbx_seq_one_letter_code
_entity_poly.pdbx_strand_id
1 'polypeptide(L)'
;MLTQRRFCLKTKILLSSLVFGGATVYGAIEEPITSGEFISRVSEVLTVEDRYEYHQQLKTGSVHDVRRDPNAQATSDEMTIPAKDWRLIIHEDADPLVHHAVEDLQRFLKTSMEVKVEKVSEDSLDSWGSRSNAIVAGTKDQLPGLGQDLRGPKDYEIQVTPDRIVVCGFDASGVRFGLFNLEERMSLREAPFLPKDLHTVRHSLFKTRMVLSWMGWM
;
A
#
# COMPACT_ATOMS: atom_id res chain seq x y z
N MET A 1 -59.38 25.00 -12.96
CA MET A 1 -58.04 24.48 -13.30
C MET A 1 -57.15 25.65 -13.70
N LEU A 2 -56.14 25.90 -12.87
CA LEU A 2 -54.87 26.63 -13.11
C LEU A 2 -54.89 27.99 -13.83
N THR A 3 -54.93 29.01 -12.97
CA THR A 3 -54.41 30.37 -13.11
C THR A 3 -52.88 30.37 -13.33
N GLN A 4 -52.36 31.19 -14.25
CA GLN A 4 -51.46 32.31 -13.88
C GLN A 4 -51.07 33.19 -15.07
N ARG A 5 -51.28 34.49 -14.85
CA ARG A 5 -50.90 35.63 -15.68
C ARG A 5 -49.39 35.92 -15.53
N ARG A 6 -48.72 36.24 -16.63
CA ARG A 6 -47.46 37.03 -16.61
C ARG A 6 -47.78 38.43 -17.15
N PHE A 7 -47.63 39.44 -16.30
CA PHE A 7 -47.62 40.84 -16.70
C PHE A 7 -46.19 41.36 -16.63
N CYS A 8 -45.83 42.04 -17.71
CA CYS A 8 -44.57 42.72 -17.97
C CYS A 8 -44.49 44.01 -17.15
N LEU A 9 -43.33 44.36 -16.60
CA LEU A 9 -42.96 45.77 -16.43
C LEU A 9 -41.44 45.96 -16.48
N LYS A 10 -41.06 46.99 -17.24
CA LYS A 10 -39.71 47.44 -17.58
C LYS A 10 -39.02 48.17 -16.40
N THR A 11 -37.73 47.88 -16.24
CA THR A 11 -36.59 48.81 -16.13
C THR A 11 -36.71 50.06 -15.25
N LYS A 12 -35.90 50.14 -14.19
CA LYS A 12 -34.89 51.21 -14.00
C LYS A 12 -33.87 50.85 -12.92
N ILE A 13 -32.61 51.14 -13.28
CA ILE A 13 -31.36 50.95 -12.57
C ILE A 13 -31.24 51.99 -11.45
N LEU A 14 -30.73 51.59 -10.28
CA LEU A 14 -29.89 52.45 -9.45
C LEU A 14 -28.94 51.61 -8.60
N LEU A 15 -27.64 51.85 -8.81
CA LEU A 15 -26.50 51.37 -8.05
C LEU A 15 -26.66 51.69 -6.56
N SER A 16 -26.41 50.70 -5.70
CA SER A 16 -25.79 50.96 -4.40
C SER A 16 -24.89 49.79 -4.05
N SER A 17 -23.60 50.07 -4.08
CA SER A 17 -22.48 49.20 -3.75
C SER A 17 -22.61 48.66 -2.32
N LEU A 18 -22.75 47.34 -2.16
CA LEU A 18 -22.42 46.66 -0.91
C LEU A 18 -21.22 45.77 -1.19
N VAL A 19 -20.05 46.26 -0.77
CA VAL A 19 -18.82 45.47 -0.69
C VAL A 19 -18.98 44.54 0.51
N PHE A 20 -19.45 43.31 0.26
CA PHE A 20 -19.26 42.22 1.22
C PHE A 20 -17.85 41.69 1.02
N GLY A 21 -16.98 42.00 2.00
CA GLY A 21 -15.62 41.47 2.09
C GLY A 21 -15.67 39.96 2.29
N GLY A 22 -15.64 39.22 1.19
CA GLY A 22 -15.22 37.82 1.19
C GLY A 22 -13.71 37.80 1.39
N ALA A 23 -13.26 37.44 2.59
CA ALA A 23 -11.89 37.03 2.82
C ALA A 23 -11.71 35.65 2.16
N THR A 24 -11.45 35.65 0.87
CA THR A 24 -10.89 34.49 0.18
C THR A 24 -9.49 34.32 0.75
N VAL A 25 -9.29 33.31 1.61
CA VAL A 25 -7.96 32.83 1.96
C VAL A 25 -7.42 32.17 0.69
N TYR A 26 -6.84 32.96 -0.19
CA TYR A 26 -5.90 32.46 -1.17
C TYR A 26 -4.74 31.88 -0.37
N GLY A 27 -4.67 30.56 -0.32
CA GLY A 27 -3.47 29.88 0.13
C GLY A 27 -2.29 30.49 -0.60
N ALA A 28 -1.23 30.82 0.15
CA ALA A 28 -0.01 31.34 -0.41
C ALA A 28 0.40 30.42 -1.57
N ILE A 29 0.51 30.99 -2.77
CA ILE A 29 1.22 30.35 -3.86
C ILE A 29 2.66 30.31 -3.35
N GLU A 30 3.13 29.16 -2.89
CA GLU A 30 4.54 28.98 -2.60
C GLU A 30 5.30 29.38 -3.86
N GLU A 31 6.21 30.35 -3.73
CA GLU A 31 6.99 30.79 -4.88
C GLU A 31 7.72 29.58 -5.48
N PRO A 32 7.73 29.46 -6.83
CA PRO A 32 8.34 28.31 -7.48
C PRO A 32 9.83 28.25 -7.10
N ILE A 33 10.22 27.17 -6.41
CA ILE A 33 11.60 26.91 -6.00
C ILE A 33 12.49 26.99 -7.23
N THR A 34 13.54 27.82 -7.16
CA THR A 34 14.50 27.92 -8.25
C THR A 34 15.34 26.64 -8.34
N SER A 35 15.89 26.33 -9.51
CA SER A 35 16.77 25.17 -9.66
C SER A 35 17.99 25.21 -8.72
N GLY A 36 18.49 26.41 -8.41
CA GLY A 36 19.60 26.60 -7.46
C GLY A 36 19.23 26.26 -6.02
N GLU A 37 18.05 26.69 -5.57
CA GLU A 37 17.54 26.35 -4.23
C GLU A 37 17.21 24.86 -4.10
N PHE A 38 16.67 24.25 -5.17
CA PHE A 38 16.45 22.80 -5.22
C PHE A 38 17.77 22.04 -5.09
N ILE A 39 18.78 22.37 -5.90
CA ILE A 39 20.10 21.72 -5.85
C ILE A 39 20.74 21.89 -4.46
N SER A 40 20.65 23.08 -3.86
CA SER A 40 21.19 23.34 -2.52
C SER A 40 20.53 22.44 -1.48
N ARG A 41 19.20 22.39 -1.44
CA ARG A 41 18.45 21.52 -0.51
C ARG A 41 18.73 20.04 -0.74
N VAL A 42 18.81 19.62 -2.01
CA VAL A 42 19.12 18.23 -2.35
C VAL A 42 20.54 17.86 -1.92
N SER A 43 21.51 18.76 -2.08
CA SER A 43 22.90 18.50 -1.68
C SER A 43 23.12 18.41 -0.16
N GLU A 44 22.20 18.98 0.62
CA GLU A 44 22.20 18.84 2.09
C GLU A 44 21.68 17.47 2.54
N VAL A 45 20.85 16.80 1.73
CA VAL A 45 20.14 15.56 2.10
C VAL A 45 20.70 14.33 1.40
N LEU A 46 21.05 14.44 0.11
CA LEU A 46 21.54 13.33 -0.71
C LEU A 46 23.06 13.40 -0.82
N THR A 47 23.72 12.34 -0.36
CA THR A 47 25.16 12.15 -0.59
C THR A 47 25.43 11.91 -2.07
N VAL A 48 26.46 12.56 -2.61
CA VAL A 48 26.94 12.26 -3.96
C VAL A 48 27.48 10.83 -3.96
N GLU A 49 26.84 9.96 -4.74
CA GLU A 49 27.24 8.57 -4.90
C GLU A 49 28.51 8.46 -5.76
N ASP A 50 29.49 7.67 -5.31
CA ASP A 50 30.68 7.37 -6.11
C ASP A 50 30.35 6.46 -7.29
N ARG A 51 31.17 6.51 -8.35
CA ARG A 51 30.93 5.73 -9.56
C ARG A 51 30.84 4.23 -9.24
N TYR A 52 29.68 3.63 -9.54
CA TYR A 52 29.35 2.22 -9.30
C TYR A 52 29.19 1.81 -7.84
N GLU A 53 29.08 2.74 -6.90
CA GLU A 53 28.83 2.42 -5.49
C GLU A 53 27.49 1.69 -5.31
N TYR A 54 26.45 2.03 -6.09
CA TYR A 54 25.18 1.31 -6.12
C TYR A 54 25.33 -0.19 -6.38
N HIS A 55 26.37 -0.64 -7.10
CA HIS A 55 26.59 -2.09 -7.30
C HIS A 55 26.94 -2.79 -6.00
N GLN A 56 27.67 -2.14 -5.10
CA GLN A 56 27.97 -2.71 -3.79
C GLN A 56 26.71 -2.67 -2.94
N GLN A 57 25.98 -1.55 -2.93
CA GLN A 57 24.71 -1.44 -2.21
C GLN A 57 23.70 -2.51 -2.67
N LEU A 58 23.57 -2.78 -3.96
CA LEU A 58 22.69 -3.85 -4.46
C LEU A 58 23.18 -5.26 -4.12
N LYS A 59 24.48 -5.46 -3.92
CA LYS A 59 25.07 -6.77 -3.61
C LYS A 59 25.06 -7.08 -2.12
N THR A 60 25.31 -6.08 -1.28
CA THR A 60 25.57 -6.26 0.15
C THR A 60 24.64 -5.45 1.04
N GLY A 61 23.92 -4.48 0.48
CA GLY A 61 22.96 -3.65 1.21
C GLY A 61 21.74 -4.46 1.67
N SER A 62 21.09 -3.92 2.69
CA SER A 62 19.82 -4.48 3.16
C SER A 62 18.73 -4.21 2.12
N VAL A 63 17.85 -5.19 1.90
CA VAL A 63 16.62 -4.98 1.13
C VAL A 63 15.62 -4.13 1.93
N HIS A 64 15.68 -4.26 3.26
CA HIS A 64 14.77 -3.60 4.20
C HIS A 64 15.55 -2.65 5.09
N ASP A 65 15.24 -1.36 5.00
CA ASP A 65 15.76 -0.31 5.88
C ASP A 65 14.65 0.20 6.80
N VAL A 66 15.03 0.88 7.88
CA VAL A 66 14.05 1.52 8.77
C VAL A 66 13.28 2.57 7.96
N ARG A 67 11.95 2.41 7.88
CA ARG A 67 11.05 3.28 7.11
C ARG A 67 9.90 3.86 7.92
N ARG A 68 9.77 3.44 9.18
CA ARG A 68 8.66 3.88 10.02
C ARG A 68 8.82 5.34 10.42
N ASP A 69 7.83 6.17 10.09
CA ASP A 69 7.68 7.51 10.66
C ASP A 69 7.16 7.41 12.10
N PRO A 70 7.92 7.85 13.12
CA PRO A 70 7.48 7.81 14.51
C PRO A 70 6.29 8.73 14.81
N ASN A 71 6.00 9.71 13.95
CA ASN A 71 4.90 10.65 14.13
C ASN A 71 3.63 10.23 13.37
N ALA A 72 3.70 9.18 12.55
CA ALA A 72 2.55 8.71 11.80
C ALA A 72 1.46 8.18 12.72
N GLN A 73 0.24 8.67 12.53
CA GLN A 73 -0.96 8.22 13.25
C GLN A 73 -1.95 7.58 12.28
N ALA A 74 -2.54 6.46 12.67
CA ALA A 74 -3.60 5.83 11.92
C ALA A 74 -4.82 6.76 11.87
N THR A 75 -5.43 6.86 10.70
CA THR A 75 -6.73 7.52 10.54
C THR A 75 -7.86 6.67 11.12
N SER A 76 -9.07 7.23 11.22
CA SER A 76 -10.25 6.50 11.70
C SER A 76 -10.62 5.28 10.85
N ASP A 77 -10.16 5.24 9.59
CA ASP A 77 -10.47 4.19 8.62
C ASP A 77 -9.31 3.21 8.40
N GLU A 78 -8.23 3.37 9.15
CA GLU A 78 -7.08 2.48 9.12
C GLU A 78 -7.07 1.56 10.36
N MET A 79 -6.61 0.33 10.15
CA MET A 79 -6.14 -0.56 11.19
C MET A 79 -4.62 -0.43 11.34
N THR A 80 -4.09 -0.73 12.52
CA THR A 80 -2.66 -0.77 12.79
C THR A 80 -2.24 -2.17 13.18
N ILE A 81 -1.20 -2.72 12.54
CA ILE A 81 -0.59 -3.97 13.02
C ILE A 81 0.19 -3.61 14.31
N PRO A 82 -0.22 -4.13 15.49
CA PRO A 82 0.48 -3.88 16.74
C PRO A 82 1.94 -4.36 16.66
N ALA A 83 2.80 -3.79 17.51
CA ALA A 83 4.23 -4.10 17.52
C ALA A 83 4.55 -5.58 17.83
N LYS A 84 3.61 -6.32 18.41
CA LYS A 84 3.76 -7.73 18.81
C LYS A 84 2.39 -8.44 18.82
N ASP A 85 2.42 -9.72 19.16
CA ASP A 85 1.24 -10.56 19.38
C ASP A 85 0.42 -10.85 18.10
N TRP A 86 1.03 -10.65 16.93
CA TRP A 86 0.51 -11.06 15.63
C TRP A 86 1.27 -12.26 15.09
N ARG A 87 0.53 -13.12 14.37
CA ARG A 87 1.08 -14.31 13.73
C ARG A 87 1.01 -14.18 12.22
N LEU A 88 2.00 -14.72 11.54
CA LEU A 88 2.02 -14.89 10.10
C LEU A 88 1.85 -16.38 9.82
N ILE A 89 0.67 -16.77 9.35
CA ILE A 89 0.22 -18.15 9.21
C ILE A 89 0.24 -18.56 7.73
N ILE A 90 0.88 -19.70 7.46
CA ILE A 90 0.87 -20.37 6.15
C ILE A 90 0.64 -21.87 6.31
N HIS A 91 0.26 -22.51 5.21
CA HIS A 91 0.20 -23.97 5.16
C HIS A 91 1.62 -24.56 5.36
N GLU A 92 1.73 -25.72 6.01
CA GLU A 92 3.02 -26.37 6.27
C GLU A 92 3.72 -26.83 4.99
N ASP A 93 2.96 -27.39 4.05
CA ASP A 93 3.41 -27.76 2.70
C ASP A 93 3.30 -26.60 1.68
N ALA A 94 3.42 -25.35 2.13
CA ALA A 94 3.38 -24.22 1.20
C ALA A 94 4.54 -24.31 0.19
N ASP A 95 4.30 -23.82 -1.03
CA ASP A 95 5.35 -23.75 -2.06
C ASP A 95 6.57 -22.97 -1.53
N PRO A 96 7.81 -23.38 -1.82
CA PRO A 96 9.02 -22.67 -1.37
C PRO A 96 8.99 -21.16 -1.67
N LEU A 97 8.33 -20.77 -2.76
CA LEU A 97 8.13 -19.37 -3.10
C LEU A 97 7.28 -18.60 -2.08
N VAL A 98 6.26 -19.25 -1.52
CA VAL A 98 5.43 -18.67 -0.45
C VAL A 98 6.26 -18.54 0.83
N HIS A 99 7.05 -19.56 1.19
CA HIS A 99 7.95 -19.48 2.34
C HIS A 99 8.90 -18.29 2.23
N HIS A 100 9.55 -18.11 1.08
CA HIS A 100 10.45 -16.98 0.85
C HIS A 100 9.73 -15.63 0.93
N ALA A 101 8.55 -15.50 0.32
CA ALA A 101 7.78 -14.26 0.38
C ALA A 101 7.34 -13.90 1.80
N VAL A 102 6.99 -14.91 2.59
CA VAL A 102 6.61 -14.75 4.00
C VAL A 102 7.77 -14.37 4.89
N GLU A 103 8.94 -14.98 4.67
CA GLU A 103 10.16 -14.62 5.38
C GLU A 103 10.61 -13.20 5.04
N ASP A 104 10.39 -12.77 3.79
CA ASP A 104 10.63 -11.40 3.38
C ASP A 104 9.69 -10.43 4.07
N LEU A 105 8.38 -10.68 4.07
CA LEU A 105 7.40 -9.87 4.80
C LEU A 105 7.69 -9.83 6.30
N GLN A 106 8.08 -10.96 6.92
CA GLN A 106 8.47 -10.98 8.33
C GLN A 106 9.69 -10.09 8.60
N ARG A 107 10.68 -10.11 7.70
CA ARG A 107 11.87 -9.25 7.79
C ARG A 107 11.52 -7.78 7.58
N PHE A 108 10.67 -7.48 6.60
CA PHE A 108 10.12 -6.15 6.37
C PHE A 108 9.41 -5.60 7.60
N LEU A 109 8.45 -6.36 8.16
CA LEU A 109 7.70 -5.94 9.33
C LEU A 109 8.63 -5.67 10.51
N LYS A 110 9.63 -6.54 10.73
CA LYS A 110 10.59 -6.39 11.82
C LYS A 110 11.51 -5.19 11.64
N THR A 111 12.14 -5.06 10.46
CA THR A 111 13.19 -4.07 10.22
C THR A 111 12.62 -2.71 9.83
N SER A 112 11.69 -2.68 8.89
CA SER A 112 11.15 -1.44 8.32
C SER A 112 10.03 -0.84 9.18
N MET A 113 9.23 -1.69 9.82
CA MET A 113 8.02 -1.28 10.58
C MET A 113 8.13 -1.48 12.09
N GLU A 114 9.22 -2.06 12.60
CA GLU A 114 9.41 -2.37 14.03
C GLU A 114 8.27 -3.23 14.62
N VAL A 115 7.69 -4.11 13.80
CA VAL A 115 6.61 -5.03 14.15
C VAL A 115 7.15 -6.45 14.17
N LYS A 116 7.02 -7.14 15.31
CA LYS A 116 7.40 -8.54 15.45
C LYS A 116 6.20 -9.45 15.25
N VAL A 117 6.24 -10.26 14.20
CA VAL A 117 5.28 -11.35 13.95
C VAL A 117 5.93 -12.71 14.08
N GLU A 118 5.21 -13.67 14.65
CA GLU A 118 5.62 -15.08 14.71
C GLU A 118 5.18 -15.81 13.44
N LYS A 119 6.12 -16.45 12.74
CA LYS A 119 5.79 -17.30 11.59
C LYS A 119 5.29 -18.65 12.10
N VAL A 120 4.09 -19.05 11.70
CA VAL A 120 3.44 -20.31 12.07
C VAL A 120 3.10 -21.07 10.80
N SER A 121 3.47 -22.34 10.76
CA SER A 121 3.05 -23.29 9.74
C SER A 121 1.96 -24.18 10.32
N GLU A 122 0.83 -24.28 9.62
CA GLU A 122 -0.31 -25.11 10.02
C GLU A 122 -0.64 -26.14 8.92
N ASP A 123 -1.20 -27.27 9.31
CA ASP A 123 -1.64 -28.38 8.44
C ASP A 123 -2.90 -28.04 7.63
N SER A 124 -3.68 -27.04 8.06
CA SER A 124 -4.84 -26.54 7.33
C SER A 124 -5.07 -25.05 7.57
N LEU A 125 -5.46 -24.34 6.51
CA LEU A 125 -5.88 -22.95 6.54
C LEU A 125 -7.40 -22.78 6.46
N ASP A 126 -8.19 -23.84 6.56
CA ASP A 126 -9.66 -23.79 6.39
C ASP A 126 -10.35 -22.84 7.36
N SER A 127 -9.80 -22.73 8.57
CA SER A 127 -10.30 -21.86 9.64
C SER A 127 -9.77 -20.43 9.57
N TRP A 128 -9.21 -19.99 8.43
CA TRP A 128 -8.63 -18.65 8.27
C TRP A 128 -9.56 -17.53 8.76
N GLY A 129 -10.87 -17.65 8.55
CA GLY A 129 -11.87 -16.63 8.91
C GLY A 129 -12.09 -16.45 10.41
N SER A 130 -11.74 -17.44 11.25
CA SER A 130 -11.82 -17.34 12.71
C SER A 130 -10.49 -16.94 13.35
N ARG A 131 -9.41 -16.82 12.58
CA ARG A 131 -8.11 -16.39 13.07
C ARG A 131 -8.15 -14.90 13.38
N SER A 132 -7.75 -14.55 14.60
CA SER A 132 -7.54 -13.18 15.06
C SER A 132 -6.05 -12.92 15.30
N ASN A 133 -5.68 -11.65 15.19
CA ASN A 133 -4.32 -11.13 15.25
C ASN A 133 -3.38 -11.92 14.32
N ALA A 134 -3.80 -12.07 13.06
CA ALA A 134 -3.12 -12.93 12.10
C ALA A 134 -3.04 -12.33 10.71
N ILE A 135 -1.91 -12.54 10.06
CA ILE A 135 -1.70 -12.43 8.62
C ILE A 135 -1.73 -13.86 8.08
N VAL A 136 -2.75 -14.23 7.31
CA VAL A 136 -2.88 -15.56 6.71
C VAL A 136 -2.54 -15.46 5.23
N ALA A 137 -1.64 -16.31 4.74
CA ALA A 137 -1.26 -16.33 3.33
C ALA A 137 -1.36 -17.75 2.77
N GLY A 138 -2.05 -17.90 1.63
CA GLY A 138 -2.28 -19.21 1.03
C GLY A 138 -2.87 -19.10 -0.38
N THR A 139 -2.93 -20.23 -1.07
CA THR A 139 -3.61 -20.29 -2.38
C THR A 139 -5.11 -20.42 -2.19
N LYS A 140 -5.88 -20.13 -3.23
CA LYS A 140 -7.34 -20.30 -3.25
C LYS A 140 -7.80 -21.73 -2.91
N ASP A 141 -6.97 -22.73 -3.18
CA ASP A 141 -7.27 -24.13 -2.89
C ASP A 141 -7.10 -24.44 -1.39
N GLN A 142 -6.30 -23.63 -0.68
CA GLN A 142 -6.07 -23.73 0.78
C GLN A 142 -7.00 -22.82 1.60
N LEU A 143 -7.59 -21.80 0.98
CA LEU A 143 -8.40 -20.79 1.64
C LEU A 143 -9.86 -20.89 1.15
N PRO A 144 -10.66 -21.83 1.70
CA PRO A 144 -12.02 -22.06 1.24
C PRO A 144 -12.88 -20.79 1.37
N GLY A 145 -13.66 -20.51 0.32
CA GLY A 145 -14.53 -19.32 0.24
C GLY A 145 -13.82 -18.03 -0.18
N LEU A 146 -12.49 -18.02 -0.27
CA LEU A 146 -11.71 -16.88 -0.76
C LEU A 146 -11.20 -17.14 -2.18
N GLY A 147 -10.85 -16.08 -2.91
CA GLY A 147 -10.27 -16.20 -4.24
C GLY A 147 -11.27 -16.56 -5.35
N GLN A 148 -12.58 -16.40 -5.12
CA GLN A 148 -13.63 -16.75 -6.08
C GLN A 148 -13.56 -15.91 -7.36
N ASP A 149 -13.06 -14.68 -7.25
CA ASP A 149 -12.90 -13.79 -8.39
C ASP A 149 -11.57 -14.00 -9.15
N LEU A 150 -10.65 -14.85 -8.65
CA LEU A 150 -9.33 -15.06 -9.24
C LEU A 150 -9.43 -15.90 -10.52
N ARG A 151 -8.91 -15.37 -11.62
CA ARG A 151 -9.13 -15.92 -12.97
C ARG A 151 -7.94 -16.69 -13.51
N GLY A 152 -6.73 -16.36 -13.05
CA GLY A 152 -5.54 -17.03 -13.55
C GLY A 152 -4.26 -16.81 -12.74
N PRO A 153 -3.14 -17.37 -13.22
CA PRO A 153 -1.85 -17.32 -12.55
C PRO A 153 -1.44 -15.90 -12.16
N LYS A 154 -0.86 -15.75 -10.97
CA LYS A 154 -0.42 -14.47 -10.37
C LYS A 154 -1.53 -13.51 -9.98
N ASP A 155 -2.79 -13.86 -10.16
CA ASP A 155 -3.90 -13.12 -9.57
C ASP A 155 -3.85 -13.30 -8.05
N TYR A 156 -4.30 -12.27 -7.33
CA TYR A 156 -4.41 -12.33 -5.88
C TYR A 156 -5.56 -11.46 -5.35
N GLU A 157 -6.02 -11.82 -4.18
CA GLU A 157 -7.01 -11.12 -3.38
C GLU A 157 -6.40 -10.78 -2.02
N ILE A 158 -6.64 -9.58 -1.53
CA ILE A 158 -6.29 -9.16 -0.17
C ILE A 158 -7.57 -8.73 0.53
N GLN A 159 -7.78 -9.28 1.73
CA GLN A 159 -8.82 -8.87 2.66
C GLN A 159 -8.18 -8.42 3.97
N VAL A 160 -8.59 -7.25 4.48
CA VAL A 160 -8.15 -6.72 5.76
C VAL A 160 -9.35 -6.39 6.62
N THR A 161 -9.28 -6.82 7.87
CA THR A 161 -10.13 -6.43 8.98
C THR A 161 -9.24 -5.90 10.12
N PRO A 162 -9.79 -5.22 11.15
CA PRO A 162 -8.99 -4.74 12.27
C PRO A 162 -8.19 -5.82 13.01
N ASP A 163 -8.61 -7.07 12.91
CA ASP A 163 -8.06 -8.23 13.61
C ASP A 163 -7.38 -9.25 12.68
N ARG A 164 -7.45 -9.10 11.36
CA ARG A 164 -6.91 -10.09 10.42
C ARG A 164 -6.55 -9.49 9.08
N ILE A 165 -5.47 -10.00 8.50
CA ILE A 165 -5.10 -9.77 7.11
C ILE A 165 -5.07 -11.13 6.41
N VAL A 166 -5.67 -11.24 5.24
CA VAL A 166 -5.65 -12.46 4.44
C VAL A 166 -5.19 -12.14 3.04
N VAL A 167 -4.20 -12.89 2.55
CA VAL A 167 -3.69 -12.81 1.20
C VAL A 167 -3.93 -14.16 0.51
N CYS A 168 -4.84 -14.15 -0.46
CA CYS A 168 -5.18 -15.32 -1.26
C CYS A 168 -4.61 -15.19 -2.66
N GLY A 169 -3.70 -16.07 -3.04
CA GLY A 169 -3.20 -16.17 -4.41
C GLY A 169 -3.98 -17.18 -5.24
N PHE A 170 -4.05 -16.99 -6.55
CA PHE A 170 -4.48 -18.06 -7.45
C PHE A 170 -3.46 -19.22 -7.42
N ASP A 171 -2.18 -18.86 -7.37
CA ASP A 171 -1.02 -19.74 -7.24
C ASP A 171 0.00 -19.14 -6.26
N ALA A 172 1.10 -19.84 -6.01
CA ALA A 172 2.19 -19.36 -5.15
C ALA A 172 2.75 -17.99 -5.59
N SER A 173 2.79 -17.72 -6.90
CA SER A 173 3.22 -16.42 -7.41
C SER A 173 2.23 -15.31 -7.08
N GLY A 174 0.92 -15.59 -7.12
CA GLY A 174 -0.14 -14.69 -6.68
C GLY A 174 0.00 -14.34 -5.21
N VAL A 175 0.23 -15.33 -4.35
CA VAL A 175 0.47 -15.10 -2.90
C VAL A 175 1.63 -14.13 -2.70
N ARG A 176 2.78 -14.40 -3.33
CA ARG A 176 3.94 -13.50 -3.28
C ARG A 176 3.60 -12.07 -3.73
N PHE A 177 2.92 -11.90 -4.86
CA PHE A 177 2.55 -10.56 -5.33
C PHE A 177 1.56 -9.85 -4.39
N GLY A 178 0.69 -10.59 -3.73
CA GLY A 178 -0.20 -10.04 -2.71
C GLY A 178 0.56 -9.57 -1.46
N LEU A 179 1.53 -10.37 -0.99
CA LEU A 179 2.39 -9.99 0.15
C LEU A 179 3.24 -8.76 -0.18
N PHE A 180 3.86 -8.71 -1.36
CA PHE A 180 4.58 -7.51 -1.80
C PHE A 180 3.66 -6.28 -1.91
N ASN A 181 2.41 -6.46 -2.34
CA ASN A 181 1.46 -5.35 -2.35
C ASN A 181 1.13 -4.84 -0.94
N LEU A 182 1.10 -5.74 0.05
CA LEU A 182 0.91 -5.37 1.44
C LEU A 182 2.10 -4.54 1.97
N GLU A 183 3.33 -4.97 1.69
CA GLU A 183 4.56 -4.26 2.05
C GLU A 183 4.60 -2.85 1.45
N GLU A 184 4.28 -2.73 0.16
CA GLU A 184 4.25 -1.44 -0.53
C GLU A 184 3.22 -0.49 0.06
N ARG A 185 2.04 -0.99 0.47
CA ARG A 185 1.02 -0.14 1.12
C ARG A 185 1.52 0.44 2.44
N MET A 186 2.14 -0.39 3.28
CA MET A 186 2.73 0.05 4.54
C MET A 186 3.94 0.96 4.31
N SER A 187 4.74 0.69 3.27
CA SER A 187 5.91 1.51 2.90
C SER A 187 5.50 2.90 2.45
N LEU A 188 4.49 3.01 1.58
CA LEU A 188 3.95 4.30 1.13
C LEU A 188 3.38 5.13 2.27
N ARG A 189 2.84 4.46 3.29
CA ARG A 189 2.30 5.12 4.48
C ARG A 189 3.37 5.41 5.54
N GLU A 190 4.58 4.88 5.35
CA GLU A 190 5.70 4.89 6.30
C GLU A 190 5.28 4.37 7.69
N ALA A 191 4.32 3.44 7.73
CA ALA A 191 3.77 2.90 8.97
C ALA A 191 3.01 1.59 8.71
N PRO A 192 2.86 0.71 9.71
CA PRO A 192 2.12 -0.55 9.59
C PRO A 192 0.59 -0.34 9.62
N PHE A 193 0.11 0.58 8.78
CA PHE A 193 -1.30 0.93 8.64
C PHE A 193 -1.87 0.39 7.34
N LEU A 194 -3.11 -0.06 7.40
CA LEU A 194 -3.88 -0.54 6.25
C LEU A 194 -5.33 -0.10 6.41
N PRO A 195 -6.10 0.10 5.33
CA PRO A 195 -7.54 0.34 5.45
C PRO A 195 -8.22 -0.83 6.16
N LYS A 196 -9.05 -0.53 7.18
CA LYS A 196 -9.66 -1.52 8.09
C LYS A 196 -10.70 -2.44 7.43
N ASP A 197 -11.15 -2.10 6.24
CA ASP A 197 -12.13 -2.82 5.41
C ASP A 197 -11.60 -3.03 3.98
N LEU A 198 -10.27 -3.12 3.82
CA LEU A 198 -9.67 -3.33 2.51
C LEU A 198 -10.13 -4.67 1.91
N HIS A 199 -10.81 -4.59 0.78
CA HIS A 199 -11.03 -5.72 -0.11
C HIS A 199 -10.52 -5.35 -1.50
N THR A 200 -9.52 -6.06 -1.99
CA THR A 200 -8.96 -5.82 -3.32
C THR A 200 -8.67 -7.13 -4.03
N VAL A 201 -9.12 -7.21 -5.27
CA VAL A 201 -8.78 -8.29 -6.20
C VAL A 201 -7.94 -7.70 -7.32
N ARG A 202 -6.82 -8.34 -7.65
CA ARG A 202 -5.93 -7.91 -8.72
C ARG A 202 -5.66 -9.03 -9.70
N HIS A 203 -5.79 -8.69 -10.99
CA HIS A 203 -5.56 -9.60 -12.09
C HIS A 203 -4.28 -9.27 -12.83
N SER A 204 -3.50 -10.30 -13.15
CA SER A 204 -2.33 -10.16 -14.00
C SER A 204 -2.75 -10.01 -15.46
N LEU A 205 -2.54 -8.82 -16.03
CA LEU A 205 -2.85 -8.56 -17.45
C LEU A 205 -1.93 -9.31 -18.43
N PHE A 206 -0.69 -9.58 -18.00
CA PHE A 206 0.33 -10.21 -18.85
C PHE A 206 0.79 -11.54 -18.28
N LYS A 207 1.02 -12.54 -19.14
CA LYS A 207 1.59 -13.82 -18.73
C LYS A 207 3.04 -13.70 -18.25
N THR A 208 3.82 -12.83 -18.89
CA THR A 208 5.22 -12.59 -18.53
C THR A 208 5.49 -11.10 -18.53
N ARG A 209 6.21 -10.62 -17.50
CA ARG A 209 6.74 -9.26 -17.41
C ARG A 209 8.25 -9.40 -17.31
N MET A 210 8.99 -8.90 -18.29
CA MET A 210 10.45 -9.02 -18.34
C MET A 210 11.07 -7.64 -18.31
N VAL A 211 12.14 -7.50 -17.52
CA VAL A 211 13.03 -6.35 -17.61
C VAL A 211 14.21 -6.77 -18.48
N LEU A 212 14.53 -5.99 -19.50
CA LEU A 212 15.76 -6.14 -20.25
C LEU A 212 16.83 -5.29 -19.58
N SER A 213 17.68 -5.90 -18.75
CA SER A 213 18.91 -5.24 -18.34
C SER A 213 19.91 -5.36 -19.50
N TRP A 214 20.47 -4.25 -19.96
CA TRP A 214 21.52 -4.21 -21.00
C TRP A 214 22.83 -4.93 -20.58
N MET A 215 22.83 -5.61 -19.43
CA MET A 215 23.93 -6.37 -18.85
C MET A 215 24.02 -7.82 -19.36
N GLY A 216 23.08 -8.27 -20.21
CA GLY A 216 23.02 -9.64 -20.73
C GLY A 216 23.88 -9.94 -21.98
N TRP A 217 24.75 -9.03 -22.41
CA TRP A 217 25.59 -9.15 -23.61
C TRP A 217 27.10 -9.12 -23.33
N MET A 218 27.52 -9.47 -22.11
CA MET A 218 28.95 -9.66 -21.78
C MET A 218 29.21 -11.09 -21.33
#